data_AF-A0A9D5VFT4-F1
#
_entry.id   AF-A0A9D5VFT4-F1
#
_cell.length_a   1.000
_cell.length_b   1.000
_cell.length_c   1.000
_cell.angle_alpha   90.00
_cell.angle_beta   90.00
_cell.angle_gamma   90.00
#
_symmetry.space_group_name_H-M   'P 1'
#
loop_
_entity.id
_entity.type
_entity.pdbx_description
1 polymer ?
#
loop_
_entity_poly.entity_id
_entity_poly.type
_entity_poly.pdbx_seq_one_letter_code
_entity_poly.pdbx_strand_id
1 'polypeptide(L)'
;MILALEHNRDWHAAIARVEEARALHGITHADRLPGVSLNASQAALLTPADFFPAARAQTSKRYDVAASVTAFELDFWGRVKSLDTAARAGFLATEQAREAFRLVLIADVASAFF
;
A
#
# COMPACT_ATOMS: atom_id res chain seq x y z
N MET A 1 -9.23 -21.75 -27.86
CA MET A 1 -9.30 -20.39 -27.29
C MET A 1 -8.87 -20.32 -25.82
N ILE A 2 -9.49 -21.07 -24.89
CA ILE A 2 -9.17 -20.99 -23.44
C ILE A 2 -7.73 -21.43 -23.12
N LEU A 3 -7.26 -22.51 -23.78
CA LEU A 3 -5.90 -23.04 -23.62
C LEU A 3 -4.80 -22.00 -23.94
N ALA A 4 -5.04 -21.11 -24.92
CA ALA A 4 -4.07 -20.10 -25.32
C ALA A 4 -3.97 -18.96 -24.30
N LEU A 5 -5.06 -18.62 -23.61
CA LEU A 5 -5.03 -17.65 -22.51
C LEU A 5 -4.34 -18.26 -21.28
N GLU A 6 -4.64 -19.52 -20.94
CA GLU A 6 -4.07 -20.17 -19.74
C GLU A 6 -2.57 -20.43 -19.84
N HIS A 7 -2.03 -20.66 -21.05
CA HIS A 7 -0.61 -20.98 -21.24
C HIS A 7 0.26 -19.83 -21.76
N ASN A 8 -0.32 -18.68 -22.12
CA ASN A 8 0.46 -17.56 -22.62
C ASN A 8 1.06 -16.73 -21.48
N ARG A 9 2.40 -16.70 -21.41
CA ARG A 9 3.14 -15.91 -20.40
C ARG A 9 2.87 -14.41 -20.49
N ASP A 10 2.62 -13.89 -21.68
CA ASP A 10 2.32 -12.46 -21.88
C ASP A 10 0.94 -12.11 -21.32
N TRP A 11 -0.03 -13.04 -21.36
CA TRP A 11 -1.33 -12.87 -20.70
C TRP A 11 -1.18 -12.83 -19.17
N HIS A 12 -0.39 -13.74 -18.60
CA HIS A 12 -0.09 -13.72 -17.17
C HIS A 12 0.67 -12.46 -16.75
N ALA A 13 1.60 -11.97 -17.57
CA ALA A 13 2.29 -10.70 -17.34
C ALA A 13 1.32 -9.50 -17.39
N ALA A 14 0.36 -9.51 -18.30
CA ALA A 14 -0.69 -8.47 -18.37
C ALA A 14 -1.59 -8.49 -17.13
N ILE A 15 -1.96 -9.67 -16.61
CA ILE A 15 -2.71 -9.78 -15.34
C ILE A 15 -1.89 -9.20 -14.18
N ALA A 16 -0.62 -9.60 -14.05
CA ALA A 16 0.25 -9.11 -12.98
C ALA A 16 0.39 -7.58 -12.99
N ARG A 17 0.47 -6.95 -14.17
CA ARG A 17 0.50 -5.49 -14.33
C ARG A 17 -0.78 -4.83 -13.83
N VAL A 18 -1.95 -5.45 -14.04
CA VAL A 18 -3.24 -4.95 -13.55
C VAL A 18 -3.32 -5.06 -12.02
N GLU A 19 -2.83 -6.16 -11.45
CA GLU A 19 -2.77 -6.34 -9.99
C GLU A 19 -1.84 -5.33 -9.33
N GLU A 20 -0.67 -5.07 -9.92
CA GLU A 20 0.26 -4.02 -9.48
C GLU A 20 -0.40 -2.64 -9.50
N ALA A 21 -1.04 -2.26 -10.62
CA ALA A 21 -1.72 -0.98 -10.74
C ALA A 21 -2.88 -0.83 -9.73
N ARG A 22 -3.60 -1.92 -9.45
CA ARG A 22 -4.65 -1.96 -8.42
C ARG A 22 -4.07 -1.74 -7.02
N ALA A 23 -2.93 -2.37 -6.70
CA ALA A 23 -2.26 -2.21 -5.42
C ALA A 23 -1.77 -0.77 -5.22
N LEU A 24 -1.15 -0.17 -6.24
CA LEU A 24 -0.72 1.23 -6.21
C LEU A 24 -1.89 2.19 -5.99
N HIS A 25 -3.00 1.98 -6.71
CA HIS A 25 -4.24 2.74 -6.47
C HIS A 25 -4.74 2.56 -5.03
N GLY A 26 -4.71 1.34 -4.50
CA GLY A 26 -5.08 1.05 -3.11
C GLY A 26 -4.25 1.82 -2.08
N ILE A 27 -2.93 1.92 -2.29
CA ILE A 27 -2.03 2.72 -1.43
C ILE A 27 -2.42 4.21 -1.49
N THR A 28 -2.56 4.77 -2.69
CA THR A 28 -2.93 6.19 -2.84
C THR A 28 -4.31 6.51 -2.25
N HIS A 29 -5.23 5.54 -2.28
CA HIS A 29 -6.54 5.67 -1.68
C HIS A 29 -6.47 5.63 -0.15
N ALA A 30 -5.62 4.75 0.40
CA ALA A 30 -5.40 4.64 1.84
C ALA A 30 -4.81 5.92 2.45
N ASP A 31 -3.98 6.66 1.70
CA ASP A 31 -3.43 7.96 2.11
C ASP A 31 -4.51 9.03 2.36
N ARG A 32 -5.75 8.83 1.86
CA ARG A 32 -6.89 9.73 2.12
C ARG A 32 -7.54 9.50 3.47
N LEU A 33 -7.28 8.35 4.08
CA LEU A 33 -7.89 7.94 5.34
C LEU A 33 -6.92 8.26 6.48
N PRO A 34 -7.42 8.72 7.64
CA PRO A 34 -6.58 8.86 8.81
C PRO A 34 -6.06 7.48 9.22
N GLY A 35 -4.74 7.32 9.22
CA GLY A 35 -4.08 6.13 9.76
C GLY A 35 -4.27 6.07 11.27
N VAL A 36 -4.51 4.88 11.80
CA VAL A 36 -4.55 4.63 13.24
C VAL A 36 -3.41 3.68 13.58
N SER A 37 -2.61 4.05 14.55
CA SER A 37 -1.47 3.25 15.02
C SER A 37 -1.60 3.00 16.52
N LEU A 38 -1.11 1.84 16.96
CA LEU A 38 -0.97 1.50 18.36
C LEU A 38 0.52 1.28 18.63
N ASN A 39 1.07 2.07 19.53
CA ASN A 39 2.47 2.03 19.90
C ASN A 39 2.59 1.60 21.36
N ALA A 40 3.52 0.68 21.62
CA ALA A 40 3.90 0.30 22.97
C ALA A 40 5.42 0.41 23.10
N SER A 41 5.91 1.04 24.16
CA SER A 41 7.33 1.19 24.41
C SER A 41 7.68 0.95 25.87
N GLN A 42 8.92 0.56 26.10
CA GLN A 42 9.50 0.47 27.44
C GLN A 42 10.76 1.34 27.46
N ALA A 43 10.88 2.17 28.49
CA ALA A 43 12.11 2.88 28.82
C ALA A 43 12.61 2.41 30.18
N ALA A 44 13.91 2.15 30.31
CA ALA A 44 14.57 1.89 31.58
C ALA A 44 15.68 2.91 31.78
N LEU A 45 15.72 3.55 32.95
CA LEU A 45 16.74 4.52 33.30
C LEU A 45 17.42 4.09 34.60
N LEU A 46 18.74 3.95 34.57
CA LEU A 46 19.55 3.80 35.77
C LEU A 46 19.94 5.19 36.28
N THR A 47 19.48 5.54 37.47
CA THR A 47 19.91 6.74 38.16
C THR A 47 21.00 6.38 39.19
N PRO A 48 22.21 6.96 39.10
CA PRO A 48 23.30 6.71 40.05
C PRO A 48 22.96 7.16 41.48
N ALA A 49 23.65 6.58 42.46
CA ALA A 49 23.45 6.83 43.89
C ALA A 49 23.66 8.31 44.29
N ASP A 50 24.55 9.02 43.59
CA ASP A 50 24.93 10.41 43.87
C ASP A 50 23.77 11.40 43.69
N PHE A 51 22.71 10.98 42.98
CA PHE A 51 21.53 11.79 42.68
C PHE A 51 20.30 11.42 43.52
N PHE A 52 20.40 10.45 44.45
CA PHE A 52 19.28 10.01 45.29
C PHE A 52 19.54 10.21 46.80
N PRO A 53 18.57 10.74 47.57
CA PRO A 53 18.69 10.90 49.03
C PRO A 53 18.96 9.60 49.79
N ALA A 54 18.62 8.45 49.19
CA ALA A 54 18.82 7.12 49.75
C ALA A 54 20.24 6.53 49.52
N ALA A 55 21.14 7.27 48.86
CA ALA A 55 22.53 6.88 48.55
C ALA A 55 22.67 5.50 47.85
N ARG A 56 21.66 5.11 47.08
CA ARG A 56 21.64 3.83 46.35
C ARG A 56 21.21 4.08 44.91
N ALA A 57 21.89 3.43 43.97
CA ALA A 57 21.50 3.46 42.56
C ALA A 57 20.13 2.80 42.37
N GLN A 58 19.26 3.44 41.60
CA GLN A 58 17.91 2.96 41.34
C GLN A 58 17.67 2.85 39.84
N THR A 59 17.18 1.69 39.39
CA THR A 59 16.69 1.52 38.03
C THR A 59 15.18 1.76 38.01
N SER A 60 14.74 2.79 37.28
CA SER A 60 13.32 3.00 36.98
C SER A 60 12.97 2.36 35.64
N LYS A 61 11.78 1.78 35.55
CA LYS A 61 11.21 1.25 34.30
C LYS A 61 9.88 1.92 34.07
N ARG A 62 9.67 2.39 32.85
CA ARG A 62 8.44 3.01 32.37
C ARG A 62 7.93 2.19 31.18
N TYR A 63 6.63 1.94 31.18
CA TYR A 63 5.92 1.28 30.09
C TYR A 63 4.87 2.25 29.58
N ASP A 64 4.89 2.53 28.29
CA ASP A 64 3.95 3.43 27.64
C ASP A 64 3.17 2.65 26.59
N VAL A 65 1.85 2.87 26.54
CA VAL A 65 0.98 2.37 25.48
C VAL A 65 0.15 3.56 25.00
N ALA A 66 0.23 3.86 23.72
CA ALA A 66 -0.44 4.99 23.11
C ALA A 66 -1.06 4.59 21.77
N ALA A 67 -2.34 4.89 21.61
CA ALA A 67 -2.97 4.93 20.30
C ALA A 67 -2.76 6.32 19.69
N SER A 68 -2.42 6.39 18.40
CA SER A 68 -2.19 7.66 17.70
C SER A 68 -2.88 7.62 16.35
N VAL A 69 -3.66 8.66 16.06
CA VAL A 69 -4.20 8.91 14.74
C VAL A 69 -3.19 9.77 13.99
N THR A 70 -2.73 9.34 12.82
CA THR A 70 -1.84 10.15 11.99
C THR A 70 -2.56 11.43 11.59
N ALA A 71 -1.85 12.57 11.61
CA ALA A 71 -2.42 13.84 11.17
C ALA A 71 -2.98 13.68 9.74
N PHE A 72 -4.28 13.91 9.57
CA PHE A 72 -4.90 13.95 8.26
C PHE A 72 -4.83 15.39 7.74
N GLU A 73 -4.33 15.58 6.51
CA GLU A 73 -4.44 16.88 5.84
C GLU A 73 -5.89 17.13 5.46
N LEU A 74 -6.48 18.24 5.91
CA LEU A 74 -7.75 18.72 5.38
C LEU A 74 -7.51 19.23 3.95
N ASP A 75 -7.96 18.46 2.95
CA ASP A 75 -7.81 18.79 1.54
C ASP A 75 -8.79 19.90 1.11
N PHE A 76 -8.46 21.16 1.41
CA PHE A 76 -9.28 22.32 1.05
C PHE A 76 -9.30 22.61 -0.46
N TRP A 77 -8.23 22.24 -1.17
CA TRP A 77 -8.01 22.60 -2.57
C TRP A 77 -8.17 21.43 -3.54
N GLY A 78 -8.46 20.23 -3.04
CA GLY A 78 -8.73 19.04 -3.84
C GLY A 78 -7.49 18.39 -4.45
N ARG A 79 -6.28 18.69 -3.96
CA ARG A 79 -5.02 18.13 -4.49
C ARG A 79 -4.98 16.62 -4.31
N VAL A 80 -5.34 16.14 -3.11
CA VAL A 80 -5.33 14.71 -2.79
C VAL A 80 -6.42 13.99 -3.57
N LYS A 81 -7.61 14.59 -3.70
CA LYS A 81 -8.69 14.07 -4.55
C LYS A 81 -8.28 13.96 -6.03
N SER A 82 -7.53 14.94 -6.55
CA SER A 82 -7.04 14.92 -7.93
C SER A 82 -6.04 13.79 -8.17
N LEU A 83 -5.10 13.57 -7.24
CA LEU A 83 -4.13 12.47 -7.30
C LEU A 83 -4.80 11.09 -7.25
N ASP A 84 -5.80 10.89 -6.38
CA ASP A 84 -6.60 9.66 -6.32
C ASP A 84 -7.37 9.42 -7.62
N THR A 85 -7.94 10.47 -8.21
CA THR A 85 -8.61 10.37 -9.52
C THR A 85 -7.63 9.97 -10.63
N ALA A 86 -6.42 10.52 -10.61
CA ALA A 86 -5.37 10.19 -11.57
C ALA A 86 -4.89 8.73 -11.41
N ALA A 87 -4.65 8.29 -10.17
CA ALA A 87 -4.27 6.90 -9.87
C ALA A 87 -5.37 5.91 -10.31
N ARG A 88 -6.64 6.27 -10.08
CA ARG A 88 -7.79 5.48 -10.53
C ARG A 88 -7.85 5.38 -12.06
N ALA A 89 -7.63 6.49 -12.76
CA ALA A 89 -7.60 6.50 -14.22
C ALA A 89 -6.46 5.61 -14.76
N GLY A 90 -5.30 5.62 -14.11
CA GLY A 90 -4.18 4.72 -14.44
C GLY A 90 -4.54 3.24 -14.27
N PHE A 91 -5.15 2.86 -13.15
CA PHE A 91 -5.65 1.50 -12.94
C PHE A 91 -6.66 1.09 -14.03
N LEU A 92 -7.65 1.93 -14.34
CA LEU A 92 -8.62 1.64 -15.40
C LEU A 92 -7.96 1.52 -16.79
N ALA A 93 -6.93 2.31 -17.08
CA ALA A 93 -6.19 2.17 -18.33
C ALA A 93 -5.51 0.79 -18.44
N THR A 94 -4.98 0.25 -17.33
CA THR A 94 -4.37 -1.09 -17.32
C THR A 94 -5.40 -2.21 -17.51
N GLU A 95 -6.59 -2.12 -16.92
CA GLU A 95 -7.68 -3.08 -17.15
C GLU A 95 -8.10 -3.07 -18.64
N GLN A 96 -8.22 -1.89 -19.25
CA GLN A 96 -8.55 -1.76 -20.67
C GLN A 96 -7.44 -2.31 -21.57
N ALA A 97 -6.17 -2.09 -21.23
CA ALA A 97 -5.04 -2.65 -21.95
C ALA A 97 -5.02 -4.18 -21.88
N ARG A 98 -5.38 -4.77 -20.74
CA ARG A 98 -5.56 -6.22 -20.60
C ARG A 98 -6.65 -6.75 -21.53
N GLU A 99 -7.81 -6.10 -21.58
CA GLU A 99 -8.89 -6.53 -22.49
C GLU A 99 -8.48 -6.40 -23.96
N ALA A 100 -7.77 -5.34 -24.34
CA ALA A 100 -7.23 -5.20 -25.69
C ALA A 100 -6.24 -6.32 -26.03
N PHE A 101 -5.31 -6.64 -25.12
CA PHE A 101 -4.35 -7.73 -25.30
C PHE A 101 -5.04 -9.09 -25.42
N ARG A 102 -6.09 -9.34 -24.64
CA ARG A 102 -6.92 -10.53 -24.76
C ARG A 102 -7.53 -10.65 -26.16
N LEU A 103 -8.10 -9.57 -26.70
CA LEU A 103 -8.69 -9.57 -28.04
C LEU A 103 -7.65 -9.85 -29.13
N VAL A 104 -6.47 -9.22 -29.04
CA VAL A 104 -5.35 -9.47 -29.97
C VAL A 104 -4.91 -10.92 -29.91
N LEU A 105 -4.71 -11.48 -28.71
CA LEU A 105 -4.31 -12.87 -28.55
C LEU A 105 -5.35 -13.84 -29.13
N ILE A 106 -6.65 -13.55 -28.98
CA ILE A 106 -7.72 -14.35 -29.59
C ILE A 106 -7.64 -14.27 -31.12
N ALA A 107 -7.42 -13.07 -31.67
CA ALA A 107 -7.30 -12.86 -33.11
C ALA A 107 -6.06 -13.56 -33.69
N ASP A 108 -4.91 -13.51 -33.02
CA ASP A 108 -3.67 -14.18 -33.44
C ASP A 108 -3.80 -15.71 -33.40
N VAL A 109 -4.49 -16.24 -32.39
CA VAL A 109 -4.80 -17.68 -32.34
C VAL A 109 -5.73 -18.04 -33.50
N ALA A 110 -6.78 -17.25 -33.74
CA ALA A 110 -7.69 -17.51 -34.85
C ALA A 110 -6.95 -17.48 -36.21
N SER A 111 -6.08 -16.50 -36.45
CA SER A 111 -5.32 -16.39 -37.69
C SER A 111 -4.25 -17.47 -37.86
N ALA A 112 -3.72 -18.04 -36.79
CA ALA A 112 -2.79 -19.16 -36.86
C ALA A 112 -3.48 -20.50 -37.17
N PHE A 113 -4.78 -20.61 -36.93
CA PHE A 113 -5.57 -21.83 -37.17
C PHE A 113 -6.31 -21.84 -38.52
N PHE A 114 -6.49 -20.69 -39.17
CA PHE A 114 -7.14 -20.55 -40.49
C PHE A 114 -6.11 -20.23 -41.57
#